data_AF-A0A0S7CTR7-F1
#
_entry.id   AF-A0A0S7CTR7-F1
#
_cell.length_a   1.000
_cell.length_b   1.000
_cell.length_c   1.000
_cell.angle_alpha   90.00
_cell.angle_beta   90.00
_cell.angle_gamma   90.00
#
_symmetry.space_group_name_H-M   'P 1'
#
loop_
_entity.id
_entity.type
_entity.pdbx_description
1 polymer ?
#
loop_
_entity_poly.entity_id
_entity_poly.type
_entity_poly.pdbx_seq_one_letter_code
_entity_poly.pdbx_strand_id
1 'polypeptide(L)' 'MAPEGAVVKSAGFDADVFEGTARVFEREQGALDALDKGGIKAGDVVVIRYEGPKGGPGMREMLAITGASRARALARTCSC' A
#
# COMPACT_ATOMS: atom_id res chain seq x y z
N MET A 1 0.78 -14.58 -0.40
CA MET A 1 1.35 -13.41 -1.13
C MET A 1 2.83 -13.14 -0.83
N ALA A 2 3.48 -13.78 0.16
CA ALA A 2 4.93 -13.61 0.39
C ALA A 2 5.56 -14.92 0.93
N PRO A 3 5.84 -15.92 0.07
CA PRO A 3 6.38 -17.21 0.52
C PRO A 3 7.81 -17.10 1.08
N GLU A 4 8.57 -16.08 0.69
CA GLU A 4 9.93 -15.81 1.18
C GLU A 4 9.97 -14.78 2.34
N GLY A 5 8.80 -14.38 2.86
CA GLY A 5 8.67 -13.44 3.97
C GLY A 5 8.37 -12.00 3.54
N ALA A 6 7.79 -11.25 4.48
CA ALA A 6 7.50 -9.82 4.37
C ALA A 6 7.72 -9.17 5.75
N VAL A 7 7.96 -7.85 5.76
CA VAL A 7 8.16 -7.10 7.00
C VAL A 7 7.05 -6.06 7.11
N VAL A 8 6.40 -6.01 8.28
CA VAL A 8 5.41 -4.99 8.62
C VAL A 8 5.74 -4.38 9.97
N LYS A 9 5.56 -3.06 10.09
CA LYS A 9 5.64 -2.38 11.39
C LYS A 9 4.26 -2.39 12.04
N SER A 10 4.09 -3.25 13.04
CA SER A 10 2.83 -3.37 13.79
C SER A 10 2.53 -2.14 14.67
N ALA A 11 3.54 -1.38 15.09
CA ALA A 11 3.37 -0.18 15.88
C ALA A 11 2.56 0.89 15.10
N GLY A 12 1.32 1.13 15.51
CA GLY A 12 0.39 2.08 14.89
C GLY A 12 -0.90 1.45 14.33
N PHE A 13 -1.06 0.14 14.46
CA PHE A 13 -2.27 -0.60 14.10
C PHE A 13 -2.86 -1.30 15.32
N ASP A 14 -4.15 -1.05 15.61
CA ASP A 14 -4.88 -1.70 16.71
C ASP A 14 -5.56 -3.01 16.28
N ALA A 15 -5.61 -3.31 14.97
CA ALA A 15 -6.28 -4.49 14.44
C ALA A 15 -5.29 -5.64 14.19
N ASP A 16 -5.58 -6.81 14.76
CA ASP A 16 -4.80 -8.05 14.54
C ASP A 16 -5.00 -8.65 13.14
N VAL A 17 -6.16 -8.40 12.53
CA VAL A 17 -6.53 -8.92 11.20
C VAL A 17 -7.06 -7.79 10.34
N PHE A 18 -6.56 -7.70 9.11
CA PHE A 18 -7.03 -6.76 8.10
C PHE A 18 -7.47 -7.54 6.86
N GLU A 19 -8.73 -7.37 6.45
CA GLU A 19 -9.31 -7.96 5.25
C GLU A 19 -9.93 -6.86 4.40
N GLY A 20 -9.78 -6.98 3.09
CA GLY A 20 -10.26 -5.96 2.18
C GLY A 20 -10.17 -6.37 0.71
N THR A 21 -10.75 -5.53 -0.16
CA THR A 21 -10.73 -5.80 -1.61
C THR A 21 -9.36 -5.44 -2.17
N ALA A 22 -8.68 -6.41 -2.78
CA ALA A 22 -7.35 -6.19 -3.34
C ALA A 22 -7.40 -5.29 -4.58
N ARG A 23 -6.71 -4.15 -4.51
CA ARG A 23 -6.43 -3.25 -5.63
C ARG A 23 -4.95 -3.35 -5.99
N VAL A 24 -4.67 -3.99 -7.11
CA VAL A 24 -3.30 -4.26 -7.56
C VAL A 24 -2.83 -3.19 -8.53
N PHE A 25 -1.66 -2.62 -8.25
CA PHE A 25 -0.97 -1.64 -9.07
C PHE A 25 0.43 -2.15 -9.41
N GLU A 26 0.92 -1.82 -10.60
CA GLU A 26 2.24 -2.28 -11.05
C GLU A 26 3.38 -1.33 -10.66
N ARG A 27 3.07 -0.09 -10.27
CA ARG A 27 4.02 0.97 -9.92
C ARG A 27 3.39 1.89 -8.88
N GLU A 28 4.21 2.59 -8.09
CA GLU A 28 3.74 3.56 -7.10
C GLU A 28 2.88 4.67 -7.73
N GLN A 29 3.28 5.18 -8.89
CA GLN A 29 2.58 6.25 -9.60
C GLN A 29 1.11 5.89 -9.89
N GLY A 30 0.83 4.64 -10.30
CA GLY A 30 -0.54 4.19 -10.56
C GLY A 30 -1.40 4.14 -9.30
N ALA A 31 -0.80 3.82 -8.15
CA ALA A 31 -1.49 3.84 -6.87
C ALA A 31 -1.79 5.27 -6.42
N LEU A 32 -0.85 6.21 -6.61
CA LEU A 32 -1.04 7.64 -6.32
C LEU A 32 -2.15 8.23 -7.19
N ASP A 33 -2.13 7.98 -8.50
CA ASP A 33 -3.18 8.43 -9.42
C ASP A 33 -4.57 7.89 -9.05
N ALA A 34 -4.64 6.62 -8.65
CA ALA A 34 -5.89 6.01 -8.19
C ALA A 34 -6.34 6.58 -6.84
N LEU A 35 -5.41 6.88 -5.94
CA LEU A 35 -5.71 7.55 -4.68
C LEU A 35 -6.27 8.95 -4.95
N ASP A 36 -5.64 9.71 -5.84
CA ASP A 36 -6.01 11.09 -6.15
C ASP A 36 -7.39 11.17 -6.80
N LYS A 37 -7.67 10.26 -7.73
CA LYS A 37 -8.98 10.12 -8.41
C LYS A 37 -10.08 9.54 -7.52
N GLY A 38 -9.78 9.18 -6.27
CA GLY A 38 -10.75 8.57 -5.34
C GLY A 38 -11.13 7.13 -5.70
N GLY A 39 -10.29 6.45 -6.47
CA GLY A 39 -10.43 5.03 -6.81
C GLY A 39 -10.07 4.09 -5.66
N ILE A 40 -9.37 4.56 -4.63
CA ILE A 40 -9.05 3.81 -3.40
C ILE A 40 -10.00 4.25 -2.29
N LYS A 41 -10.71 3.29 -1.69
CA LYS A 41 -11.70 3.50 -0.63
C LYS A 41 -11.28 2.85 0.67
N ALA A 42 -11.98 3.20 1.75
CA ALA A 42 -11.80 2.54 3.03
C ALA A 42 -12.21 1.06 2.91
N GLY A 43 -11.35 0.16 3.37
CA GLY A 43 -11.51 -1.29 3.26
C GLY A 43 -10.83 -1.90 2.03
N ASP A 44 -10.13 -1.11 1.21
CA ASP A 44 -9.34 -1.65 0.10
C ASP A 44 -7.93 -2.05 0.57
N VAL A 45 -7.40 -3.17 0.06
CA VAL A 45 -6.01 -3.59 0.24
C VAL A 45 -5.24 -3.16 -1.01
N VAL A 46 -4.33 -2.20 -0.88
CA VAL A 46 -3.54 -1.71 -2.01
C VAL A 46 -2.30 -2.57 -2.15
N VAL A 47 -2.08 -3.16 -3.33
CA VAL A 47 -0.93 -4.03 -3.59
C VAL A 47 -0.10 -3.41 -4.70
N ILE A 48 1.08 -2.90 -4.38
CA ILE A 48 2.00 -2.32 -5.37
C ILE A 48 3.08 -3.36 -5.69
N ARG A 49 3.09 -3.86 -6.93
CA ARG A 49 4.05 -4.86 -7.41
C ARG A 49 5.21 -4.19 -8.14
N TYR A 50 6.24 -4.97 -8.45
CA TYR A 50 7.40 -4.56 -9.27
C TYR A 50 8.26 -3.38 -8.75
N GLU A 51 8.07 -2.88 -7.54
CA GLU A 51 8.98 -1.92 -6.89
C GLU A 51 10.11 -2.61 -6.07
N GLY A 52 10.20 -3.94 -6.15
CA GLY A 52 11.28 -4.70 -5.53
C GLY A 52 12.66 -4.41 -6.15
N PRO A 53 13.76 -4.91 -5.55
CA PRO A 53 15.13 -4.56 -5.92
C PRO A 53 15.47 -4.78 -7.40
N LYS A 54 14.81 -5.75 -8.06
CA LYS A 54 14.96 -6.02 -9.50
C LYS A 54 13.94 -5.30 -10.40
N GLY A 55 12.78 -4.90 -9.90
CA GLY A 55 11.73 -4.24 -10.70
C GLY A 55 11.76 -2.71 -10.65
N GLY A 56 12.28 -2.13 -9.57
CA GLY A 56 12.39 -0.67 -9.35
C GLY A 56 13.66 -0.01 -9.91
N PRO A 57 14.72 -0.80 -10.17
CA PRO A 57 16.03 -0.70 -9.50
C PRO A 57 16.12 0.20 -8.26
N GLY A 58 16.78 -0.27 -7.20
CA GLY A 58 17.15 0.56 -6.04
C GLY A 58 16.18 0.61 -4.85
N MET A 59 15.08 -0.16 -4.86
CA MET A 59 14.13 -0.28 -3.73
C MET A 59 13.73 1.09 -3.18
N ARG A 60 13.01 1.88 -3.99
CA ARG A 60 12.63 3.26 -3.63
C ARG A 60 11.72 3.27 -2.40
N GLU A 61 11.96 4.22 -1.50
CA GLU A 61 11.09 4.42 -0.34
C GLU A 61 9.72 4.97 -0.78
N MET A 62 8.66 4.18 -0.56
CA MET A 62 7.28 4.53 -0.91
C MET A 62 6.59 5.37 0.20
N LEU A 63 7.24 6.47 0.61
CA LEU A 63 6.69 7.36 1.64
C LEU A 63 5.52 8.20 1.10
N ALA A 64 5.51 8.48 -0.21
CA ALA A 64 4.48 9.32 -0.83
C ALA A 64 3.10 8.67 -0.73
N ILE A 65 2.98 7.39 -1.10
CA ILE A 65 1.69 6.67 -1.06
C ILE A 65 1.21 6.39 0.37
N THR A 66 2.12 6.06 1.29
CA THR A 66 1.78 5.79 2.70
C THR A 66 1.38 7.08 3.43
N GLY A 67 2.08 8.19 3.16
CA GLY A 67 1.71 9.52 3.65
C GLY A 67 0.38 10.01 3.10
N ALA A 68 0.16 9.89 1.78
CA ALA A 68 -1.07 10.31 1.13
C ALA A 68 -2.30 9.50 1.61
N SER A 69 -2.13 8.19 1.82
CA SER A 69 -3.18 7.32 2.37
C SER A 69 -3.55 7.73 3.80
N ARG A 70 -2.57 8.14 4.62
CA ARG A 70 -2.81 8.67 5.97
C ARG A 70 -3.48 10.05 5.94
N ALA A 71 -3.09 10.92 5.02
CA ALA A 71 -3.70 12.24 4.84
C ALA A 71 -5.18 12.17 4.44
N ARG A 72 -5.58 11.13 3.68
CA ARG A 72 -6.99 10.85 3.34
C ARG A 72 -7.74 10.05 4.41
N ALA A 73 -7.18 9.91 5.62
CA ALA A 73 -7.72 9.11 6.73
C ALA A 73 -7.98 7.63 6.40
N LEU A 74 -7.36 7.11 5.33
CA LEU A 74 -7.51 5.72 4.88
C LEU A 74 -6.54 4.77 5.59
N ALA A 75 -5.52 5.28 6.29
CA ALA A 75 -4.43 4.48 6.86
C ALA A 75 -4.86 3.39 7.88
N ARG A 76 -6.03 3.50 8.53
CA ARG A 76 -6.55 2.43 9.40
C ARG A 76 -7.32 1.34 8.64
N THR A 77 -7.74 1.67 7.42
CA THR A 77 -8.66 0.87 6.60
C THR A 77 -8.06 0.50 5.26
N CYS A 78 -6.78 0.81 5.01
CA CYS A 78 -6.10 0.58 3.75
C CYS A 78 -4.65 0.18 4.06
N SER A 79 -4.28 -1.06 3.74
CA SER A 79 -2.94 -1.62 3.93
C SER A 79 -2.20 -1.64 2.59
N CYS A 80 -0.91 -1.28 2.59
CA CYS A 80 0.01 -1.29 1.44
C CYS A 80 1.13 -2.30 1.68
#